data_AF-A0A1B7N1J9-F1
#
_entry.id   AF-A0A1B7N1J9-F1
#
_cell.length_a   1.000
_cell.length_b   1.000
_cell.length_c   1.000
_cell.angle_alpha   90.00
_cell.angle_beta   90.00
_cell.angle_gamma   90.00
#
_symmetry.space_group_name_H-M   'P 1'
#
loop_
_entity.id
_entity.type
_entity.pdbx_description
1 polymer ?
#
loop_
_entity_poly.entity_id
_entity_poly.type
_entity_poly.pdbx_seq_one_letter_code
_entity_poly.pdbx_strand_id
1 'polypeptide(L)'
;MFNHTLPNVPHYEPAPPTKASLEYIDLEIIDFSKADTEEGRAALADQVKKGLRNQGFLYIVNHGYTQEETTRMFDIADVHFSCIPDDEKRKYTANMFETGSEAGFKPRKYWETSGIPDHIEQYSYNRGVDMPEHPEALFPLLPEVDKLYNFSHFNVVYTILRLIARGLELPEDTLVNKHNWDHCNDCSIKFLKYHPSTDEAKLLLNGHTDYGTITMLWSQPVAGLQIQTHEGEWRWIRHMDNAIVINIGDAMEFLTGGYYKATIHRVVQSPEDQRQYPRLGSIYFARADNDVTLVPLVESPVLQREGIERRWDDSHAPTMIKWGKERVMAFGKQGVDKVIISGVSVGYYE
;
A
#
# COMPACT_ATOMS: atom_id res chain seq x y z
N MET A 1 -2.63 -23.59 28.93
CA MET A 1 -2.68 -23.73 27.46
C MET A 1 -4.14 -23.64 27.05
N PHE A 2 -4.62 -22.44 26.70
CA PHE A 2 -5.92 -22.34 26.05
C PHE A 2 -5.73 -22.83 24.62
N ASN A 3 -6.40 -23.93 24.28
CA ASN A 3 -6.45 -24.45 22.93
C ASN A 3 -7.35 -23.50 22.13
N HIS A 4 -6.80 -22.38 21.66
CA HIS A 4 -7.51 -21.44 20.81
C HIS A 4 -7.63 -22.07 19.43
N THR A 5 -8.68 -22.86 19.21
CA THR A 5 -9.10 -23.20 17.85
C THR A 5 -9.35 -21.91 17.09
N LEU A 6 -8.63 -21.71 15.98
CA LEU A 6 -8.85 -20.56 15.10
C LEU A 6 -10.31 -20.55 14.63
N PRO A 7 -10.92 -19.36 14.45
CA PRO A 7 -12.29 -19.26 13.96
C PRO A 7 -12.39 -19.88 12.57
N ASN A 8 -13.42 -20.69 12.35
CA ASN A 8 -13.63 -21.29 11.04
C ASN A 8 -14.06 -20.22 10.03
N VAL A 9 -13.39 -20.15 8.88
CA VAL A 9 -13.80 -19.28 7.77
C VAL A 9 -13.73 -20.07 6.45
N PRO A 10 -14.55 -19.74 5.44
CA PRO A 10 -14.47 -20.39 4.13
C PRO A 10 -13.09 -20.20 3.50
N HIS A 11 -12.57 -21.25 2.86
CA HIS A 11 -11.33 -21.14 2.10
C HIS A 11 -11.55 -20.33 0.82
N TYR A 12 -10.70 -19.33 0.59
CA TYR A 12 -10.63 -18.57 -0.64
C TYR A 12 -9.71 -19.29 -1.62
N GLU A 13 -10.28 -19.80 -2.71
CA GLU A 13 -9.53 -20.46 -3.78
C GLU A 13 -8.85 -19.41 -4.68
N PRO A 14 -7.50 -19.31 -4.69
CA PRO A 14 -6.81 -18.36 -5.55
C PRO A 14 -6.93 -18.73 -7.03
N ALA A 15 -7.01 -17.71 -7.89
CA ALA A 15 -7.00 -17.91 -9.33
C ALA A 15 -5.66 -18.53 -9.79
N PRO A 16 -5.64 -19.33 -10.87
CA PRO A 16 -4.38 -19.72 -11.50
C PRO A 16 -3.66 -18.48 -12.08
N PRO A 17 -2.31 -18.47 -12.10
CA PRO A 17 -1.56 -17.43 -12.80
C PRO A 17 -1.94 -17.36 -14.28
N THR A 18 -1.96 -16.14 -14.84
CA THR A 18 -2.25 -15.93 -16.26
C THR A 18 -1.22 -16.59 -17.17
N LYS A 19 -1.70 -17.10 -18.30
CA LYS A 19 -0.88 -17.61 -19.41
C LYS A 19 -0.64 -16.55 -20.47
N ALA A 20 -1.23 -15.36 -20.32
CA ALA A 20 -1.03 -14.26 -21.25
C ALA A 20 0.44 -13.79 -21.23
N SER A 21 0.96 -13.44 -22.42
CA SER A 21 2.24 -12.77 -22.54
C SER A 21 2.05 -11.29 -22.23
N LEU A 22 2.61 -10.85 -21.11
CA LEU A 22 2.53 -9.46 -20.65
C LEU A 22 3.94 -8.85 -20.59
N GLU A 23 4.03 -7.55 -20.83
CA GLU A 23 5.27 -6.79 -20.71
C GLU A 23 5.53 -6.44 -19.23
N TYR A 24 6.23 -7.35 -18.55
CA TYR A 24 6.54 -7.20 -17.13
C TYR A 24 7.73 -6.25 -16.91
N ILE A 25 7.70 -5.54 -15.78
CA ILE A 25 8.87 -4.80 -15.28
C ILE A 25 9.75 -5.73 -14.43
N ASP A 26 11.06 -5.58 -14.57
CA ASP A 26 12.02 -6.23 -13.68
C ASP A 26 12.22 -5.36 -12.43
N LEU A 27 11.79 -5.89 -11.28
CA LEU A 27 11.96 -5.25 -9.98
C LEU A 27 13.06 -5.95 -9.17
N GLU A 28 13.74 -5.19 -8.31
CA GLU A 28 14.67 -5.76 -7.35
C GLU A 28 13.95 -6.69 -6.37
N ILE A 29 14.57 -7.83 -6.07
CA ILE A 29 14.06 -8.82 -5.11
C ILE A 29 14.95 -8.76 -3.87
N ILE A 30 14.37 -8.28 -2.77
CA ILE A 30 15.06 -8.06 -1.50
C ILE A 30 14.78 -9.25 -0.59
N ASP A 31 15.83 -10.02 -0.31
CA ASP A 31 15.75 -11.24 0.52
C ASP A 31 15.96 -10.91 1.99
N PHE A 32 14.86 -10.84 2.75
CA PHE A 32 14.87 -10.42 4.16
C PHE A 32 15.56 -11.42 5.09
N SER A 33 15.78 -12.67 4.67
CA SER A 33 16.57 -13.62 5.45
C SER A 33 18.03 -13.18 5.63
N LYS A 34 18.49 -12.19 4.85
CA LYS A 34 19.84 -11.62 4.94
C LYS A 34 19.90 -10.34 5.78
N ALA A 35 18.78 -9.84 6.30
CA ALA A 35 18.74 -8.56 7.02
C ALA A 35 19.29 -8.64 8.46
N ASP A 36 19.57 -9.84 8.97
CA ASP A 36 20.01 -10.01 10.36
C ASP A 36 21.50 -9.74 10.56
N THR A 37 22.33 -9.80 9.52
CA THR A 37 23.77 -9.50 9.59
C THR A 37 24.09 -8.11 9.08
N GLU A 38 25.21 -7.54 9.55
CA GLU A 38 25.64 -6.22 9.11
C GLU A 38 26.03 -6.20 7.63
N GLU A 39 26.75 -7.21 7.17
CA GLU A 39 27.14 -7.37 5.76
C GLU A 39 25.91 -7.55 4.87
N GLY A 40 24.91 -8.29 5.37
CA GLY A 40 23.65 -8.50 4.68
C GLY A 40 22.84 -7.22 4.57
N ARG A 41 22.67 -6.47 5.67
CA ARG A 41 22.01 -5.14 5.63
C ARG A 41 22.71 -4.15 4.70
N ALA A 42 24.05 -4.14 4.70
CA ALA A 42 24.81 -3.29 3.78
C ALA A 42 24.49 -3.61 2.31
N ALA A 43 24.56 -4.89 1.93
CA ALA A 43 24.26 -5.32 0.56
C ALA A 43 22.79 -5.08 0.17
N LEU A 44 21.85 -5.35 1.08
CA LEU A 44 20.43 -5.10 0.84
C LEU A 44 20.13 -3.60 0.73
N ALA A 45 20.79 -2.73 1.51
CA ALA A 45 20.58 -1.28 1.43
C ALA A 45 20.95 -0.73 0.03
N ASP A 46 22.04 -1.19 -0.56
CA ASP A 46 22.42 -0.83 -1.94
C ASP A 46 21.38 -1.31 -2.96
N GLN A 47 20.86 -2.53 -2.77
CA GLN A 47 19.83 -3.10 -3.64
C GLN A 47 18.49 -2.34 -3.52
N VAL A 48 18.06 -2.03 -2.29
CA VAL A 48 16.86 -1.23 -2.00
C VAL A 48 17.01 0.16 -2.63
N LYS A 49 18.16 0.82 -2.43
CA LYS A 49 18.45 2.12 -3.04
C LYS A 49 18.33 2.06 -4.56
N LYS A 50 18.88 1.03 -5.21
CA LYS A 50 18.76 0.83 -6.66
C LYS A 50 17.31 0.64 -7.10
N GLY A 51 16.56 -0.24 -6.44
CA GLY A 51 15.16 -0.52 -6.76
C GLY A 51 14.26 0.72 -6.64
N LEU A 52 14.39 1.44 -5.52
CA LEU A 52 13.61 2.65 -5.26
C LEU A 52 14.00 3.81 -6.18
N ARG A 53 15.28 3.95 -6.56
CA ARG A 53 15.71 4.96 -7.54
C ARG A 53 15.20 4.71 -8.94
N ASN A 54 15.21 3.44 -9.37
CA ASN A 54 14.92 3.10 -10.75
C ASN A 54 13.43 2.92 -11.03
N GLN A 55 12.69 2.36 -10.07
CA GLN A 55 11.29 1.98 -10.28
C GLN A 55 10.35 2.45 -9.17
N GLY A 56 10.86 2.87 -8.01
CA GLY A 56 10.05 3.16 -6.81
C GLY A 56 9.29 1.95 -6.26
N PHE A 57 9.56 0.75 -6.81
CA PHE A 57 8.93 -0.53 -6.51
C PHE A 57 9.99 -1.63 -6.34
N LEU A 58 9.73 -2.60 -5.47
CA LEU A 58 10.56 -3.79 -5.26
C LEU A 58 9.72 -4.96 -4.71
N TYR A 59 10.26 -6.17 -4.77
CA TYR A 59 9.72 -7.31 -4.02
C TYR A 59 10.50 -7.53 -2.74
N ILE A 60 9.80 -7.97 -1.70
CA ILE A 60 10.39 -8.59 -0.51
C ILE A 60 10.01 -10.07 -0.50
N VAL A 61 11.01 -10.92 -0.26
CA VAL A 61 10.85 -12.36 -0.06
C VAL A 61 11.51 -12.79 1.25
N ASN A 62 11.16 -13.98 1.73
CA ASN A 62 11.68 -14.53 2.99
C ASN A 62 11.51 -13.58 4.19
N HIS A 63 10.40 -12.83 4.23
CA HIS A 63 10.07 -11.89 5.31
C HIS A 63 9.61 -12.55 6.60
N GLY A 64 9.36 -13.88 6.58
CA GLY A 64 8.98 -14.65 7.77
C GLY A 64 7.48 -14.87 7.97
N TYR A 65 6.62 -14.33 7.08
CA TYR A 65 5.20 -14.70 7.04
C TYR A 65 5.07 -15.93 6.14
N THR A 66 4.52 -17.03 6.65
CA THR A 66 4.51 -18.29 5.91
C THR A 66 3.45 -18.28 4.80
N GLN A 67 3.60 -19.17 3.81
CA GLN A 67 2.58 -19.36 2.77
C GLN A 67 1.22 -19.76 3.38
N GLU A 68 1.23 -20.54 4.46
CA GLU A 68 0.02 -20.96 5.19
C GLU A 68 -0.67 -19.77 5.86
N GLU A 69 0.10 -18.87 6.48
CA GLU A 69 -0.42 -17.63 7.05
C GLU A 69 -0.97 -16.70 5.95
N THR A 70 -0.30 -16.61 4.80
CA THR A 70 -0.80 -15.85 3.64
C THR A 70 -2.11 -16.42 3.12
N THR A 71 -2.22 -17.75 2.98
CA THR A 71 -3.47 -18.41 2.58
C THR A 71 -4.58 -18.09 3.56
N ARG A 72 -4.31 -18.24 4.87
CA ARG A 72 -5.27 -17.93 5.93
C ARG A 72 -5.69 -16.45 5.93
N MET A 73 -4.77 -15.53 5.68
CA MET A 73 -5.06 -14.11 5.54
C MET A 73 -6.04 -13.85 4.39
N PHE A 74 -5.84 -14.49 3.23
CA PHE A 74 -6.76 -14.30 2.10
C PHE A 74 -8.14 -14.92 2.34
N ASP A 75 -8.21 -16.03 3.08
CA ASP A 75 -9.49 -16.57 3.57
C ASP A 75 -10.24 -15.53 4.42
N ILE A 76 -9.54 -14.90 5.37
CA ILE A 76 -10.08 -13.83 6.23
C ILE A 76 -10.47 -12.59 5.41
N ALA A 77 -9.64 -12.20 4.43
CA ALA A 77 -9.91 -11.05 3.58
C ALA A 77 -11.21 -11.24 2.79
N ASP A 78 -11.50 -12.45 2.29
CA ASP A 78 -12.72 -12.70 1.51
C ASP A 78 -13.99 -12.61 2.36
N VAL A 79 -13.95 -12.99 3.64
CA VAL A 79 -15.10 -12.90 4.58
C VAL A 79 -15.75 -11.52 4.55
N HIS A 80 -14.95 -10.46 4.44
CA HIS A 80 -15.42 -9.08 4.40
C HIS A 80 -16.41 -8.83 3.26
N PHE A 81 -16.26 -9.56 2.16
CA PHE A 81 -16.99 -9.34 0.93
C PHE A 81 -18.02 -10.44 0.65
N SER A 82 -17.73 -11.69 1.03
CA SER A 82 -18.57 -12.86 0.74
C SER A 82 -19.53 -13.25 1.86
N CYS A 83 -19.23 -12.91 3.12
CA CYS A 83 -20.04 -13.33 4.28
C CYS A 83 -20.84 -12.19 4.92
N ILE A 84 -20.55 -10.94 4.61
CA ILE A 84 -21.24 -9.78 5.19
C ILE A 84 -22.31 -9.28 4.21
N PRO A 85 -23.59 -9.20 4.61
CA PRO A 85 -24.66 -8.66 3.76
C PRO A 85 -24.46 -7.18 3.41
N ASP A 86 -24.88 -6.76 2.22
CA ASP A 86 -24.70 -5.38 1.75
C ASP A 86 -25.40 -4.32 2.63
N ASP A 87 -26.52 -4.66 3.26
CA ASP A 87 -27.20 -3.79 4.23
C ASP A 87 -26.41 -3.62 5.53
N GLU A 88 -25.66 -4.64 5.96
CA GLU A 88 -24.71 -4.54 7.06
C GLU A 88 -23.48 -3.72 6.66
N LYS A 89 -22.86 -4.02 5.52
CA LYS A 89 -21.70 -3.26 4.98
C LYS A 89 -21.97 -1.75 4.94
N ARG A 90 -23.18 -1.35 4.52
CA ARG A 90 -23.61 0.05 4.45
C ARG A 90 -23.57 0.79 5.79
N LYS A 91 -23.78 0.11 6.92
CA LYS A 91 -23.73 0.74 8.26
C LYS A 91 -22.32 1.19 8.64
N TYR A 92 -21.31 0.54 8.07
CA TYR A 92 -19.90 0.80 8.36
C TYR A 92 -19.19 1.49 7.18
N THR A 93 -19.93 2.22 6.33
CA THR A 93 -19.33 2.92 5.18
C THR A 93 -18.48 4.11 5.67
N ALA A 94 -17.24 4.18 5.19
CA ALA A 94 -16.30 5.25 5.44
C ALA A 94 -16.80 6.57 4.82
N ASN A 95 -16.77 7.64 5.61
CA ASN A 95 -17.14 8.98 5.12
C ASN A 95 -15.90 9.74 4.63
N MET A 96 -15.31 9.26 3.53
CA MET A 96 -13.96 9.63 3.11
C MET A 96 -13.85 11.09 2.67
N PHE A 97 -14.84 11.58 1.92
CA PHE A 97 -14.81 12.94 1.36
C PHE A 97 -15.01 14.03 2.42
N GLU A 98 -15.71 13.72 3.52
CA GLU A 98 -15.97 14.69 4.58
C GLU A 98 -14.94 14.60 5.71
N THR A 99 -14.47 13.39 6.04
CA THR A 99 -13.62 13.17 7.22
C THR A 99 -12.13 13.01 6.88
N GLY A 100 -11.80 12.66 5.64
CA GLY A 100 -10.45 12.28 5.24
C GLY A 100 -10.00 10.93 5.82
N SER A 101 -10.92 10.11 6.36
CA SER A 101 -10.64 8.77 6.88
C SER A 101 -11.21 7.69 5.96
N GLU A 102 -10.44 6.62 5.77
CA GLU A 102 -10.84 5.46 4.99
C GLU A 102 -11.38 4.30 5.84
N ALA A 103 -11.44 4.47 7.16
CA ALA A 103 -11.85 3.46 8.14
C ALA A 103 -13.26 2.90 7.85
N GLY A 104 -13.36 1.58 7.71
CA GLY A 104 -14.61 0.88 7.36
C GLY A 104 -14.71 0.49 5.89
N PHE A 105 -15.94 0.26 5.42
CA PHE A 105 -16.22 -0.12 4.04
C PHE A 105 -16.15 1.07 3.09
N LYS A 106 -15.67 0.85 1.88
CA LYS A 106 -16.05 1.70 0.75
C LYS A 106 -16.66 0.83 -0.36
N PRO A 107 -17.90 1.15 -0.80
CA PRO A 107 -18.59 0.36 -1.82
C PRO A 107 -17.98 0.60 -3.20
N ARG A 108 -18.33 -0.27 -4.15
CA ARG A 108 -18.00 -0.05 -5.57
C ARG A 108 -18.62 1.25 -6.08
N LYS A 109 -17.99 1.85 -7.08
CA LYS A 109 -18.43 3.10 -7.75
C LYS A 109 -18.52 4.29 -6.79
N TYR A 110 -17.76 4.26 -5.69
CA TYR A 110 -17.71 5.34 -4.72
C TYR A 110 -16.75 6.44 -5.18
N TRP A 111 -15.63 6.04 -5.78
CA TRP A 111 -14.71 6.94 -6.45
C TRP A 111 -15.04 6.99 -7.94
N GLU A 112 -14.88 8.18 -8.50
CA GLU A 112 -14.92 8.40 -9.94
C GLU A 112 -13.83 9.40 -10.29
N THR A 113 -13.00 9.00 -11.23
CA THR A 113 -11.88 9.79 -11.71
C THR A 113 -11.93 9.78 -13.23
N SER A 114 -11.80 10.96 -13.85
CA SER A 114 -11.97 11.13 -15.30
C SER A 114 -13.30 10.59 -15.85
N GLY A 115 -14.37 10.63 -15.05
CA GLY A 115 -15.69 10.09 -15.43
C GLY A 115 -15.80 8.56 -15.42
N ILE A 116 -14.79 7.85 -14.91
CA ILE A 116 -14.77 6.39 -14.79
C ILE A 116 -14.96 6.02 -13.32
N PRO A 117 -16.12 5.42 -12.94
CA PRO A 117 -16.33 4.91 -11.60
C PRO A 117 -15.40 3.73 -11.31
N ASP A 118 -14.91 3.64 -10.08
CA ASP A 118 -14.09 2.51 -9.65
C ASP A 118 -14.93 1.24 -9.45
N HIS A 119 -14.30 0.07 -9.58
CA HIS A 119 -14.95 -1.24 -9.43
C HIS A 119 -14.56 -1.97 -8.13
N ILE A 120 -14.04 -1.23 -7.16
CA ILE A 120 -13.39 -1.76 -5.95
C ILE A 120 -14.35 -1.70 -4.78
N GLU A 121 -14.55 -2.85 -4.15
CA GLU A 121 -15.06 -2.91 -2.80
C GLU A 121 -13.86 -3.00 -1.84
N GLN A 122 -13.87 -2.23 -0.75
CA GLN A 122 -12.77 -2.26 0.22
C GLN A 122 -13.28 -2.27 1.66
N TYR A 123 -12.46 -2.80 2.57
CA TYR A 123 -12.58 -2.59 4.01
C TYR A 123 -11.23 -2.19 4.58
N SER A 124 -11.17 -1.06 5.30
CA SER A 124 -9.95 -0.55 5.92
C SER A 124 -10.03 -0.65 7.44
N TYR A 125 -8.98 -1.21 8.03
CA TYR A 125 -8.69 -1.17 9.46
C TYR A 125 -7.74 -0.01 9.76
N ASN A 126 -8.00 0.74 10.83
CA ASN A 126 -7.02 1.62 11.43
C ASN A 126 -5.95 0.82 12.21
N ARG A 127 -4.97 1.54 12.76
CA ARG A 127 -3.86 0.98 13.55
C ARG A 127 -4.34 0.03 14.64
N GLY A 128 -3.77 -1.18 14.67
CA GLY A 128 -4.07 -2.17 15.71
C GLY A 128 -5.55 -2.55 15.79
N VAL A 129 -6.27 -2.44 14.66
CA VAL A 129 -7.71 -2.70 14.55
C VAL A 129 -8.56 -1.95 15.59
N ASP A 130 -8.10 -0.75 16.00
CA ASP A 130 -8.64 0.03 17.13
C ASP A 130 -9.96 0.79 16.84
N MET A 131 -10.74 0.32 15.87
CA MET A 131 -11.99 0.96 15.51
C MET A 131 -13.09 0.63 16.53
N PRO A 132 -13.96 1.59 16.86
CA PRO A 132 -14.98 1.40 17.90
C PRO A 132 -16.03 0.36 17.49
N GLU A 133 -16.25 0.16 16.20
CA GLU A 133 -17.26 -0.77 15.68
C GLU A 133 -16.75 -1.53 14.46
N HIS A 134 -17.07 -2.83 14.43
CA HIS A 134 -16.85 -3.74 13.32
C HIS A 134 -18.16 -4.50 13.04
N PRO A 135 -18.40 -4.96 11.79
CA PRO A 135 -19.39 -5.98 11.49
C PRO A 135 -19.24 -7.20 12.41
N GLU A 136 -20.37 -7.80 12.81
CA GLU A 136 -20.37 -8.85 13.84
C GLU A 136 -19.52 -10.06 13.44
N ALA A 137 -19.58 -10.42 12.16
CA ALA A 137 -18.83 -11.52 11.58
C ALA A 137 -17.30 -11.35 11.66
N LEU A 138 -16.79 -10.12 11.83
CA LEU A 138 -15.36 -9.83 11.87
C LEU A 138 -14.76 -9.88 13.29
N PHE A 139 -15.57 -9.76 14.35
CA PHE A 139 -15.05 -9.77 15.74
C PHE A 139 -14.16 -10.98 16.05
N PRO A 140 -14.52 -12.23 15.68
CA PRO A 140 -13.66 -13.38 15.93
C PRO A 140 -12.32 -13.34 15.19
N LEU A 141 -12.23 -12.57 14.09
CA LEU A 141 -11.08 -12.49 13.19
C LEU A 141 -10.11 -11.37 13.57
N LEU A 142 -10.53 -10.41 14.40
CA LEU A 142 -9.72 -9.26 14.81
C LEU A 142 -8.34 -9.64 15.35
N PRO A 143 -8.16 -10.70 16.18
CA PRO A 143 -6.82 -11.08 16.65
C PRO A 143 -5.87 -11.52 15.52
N GLU A 144 -6.39 -12.16 14.47
CA GLU A 144 -5.57 -12.57 13.31
C GLU A 144 -5.22 -11.38 12.42
N VAL A 145 -6.15 -10.42 12.27
CA VAL A 145 -5.90 -9.16 11.56
C VAL A 145 -4.89 -8.30 12.34
N ASP A 146 -4.99 -8.24 13.66
CA ASP A 146 -4.02 -7.54 14.50
C ASP A 146 -2.63 -8.18 14.42
N LYS A 147 -2.55 -9.52 14.41
CA LYS A 147 -1.28 -10.23 14.19
C LYS A 147 -0.65 -9.86 12.83
N LEU A 148 -1.44 -9.82 11.75
CA LEU A 148 -0.98 -9.36 10.44
C LEU A 148 -0.48 -7.91 10.50
N TYR A 149 -1.20 -7.04 11.22
CA TYR A 149 -0.83 -5.65 11.42
C TYR A 149 0.53 -5.51 12.10
N ASN A 150 0.71 -6.19 13.23
CA ASN A 150 1.96 -6.20 13.98
C ASN A 150 3.12 -6.74 13.11
N PHE A 151 2.92 -7.86 12.42
CA PHE A 151 3.93 -8.41 11.53
C PHE A 151 4.32 -7.42 10.42
N SER A 152 3.32 -6.81 9.76
CA SER A 152 3.54 -5.84 8.68
C SER A 152 4.42 -4.69 9.18
N HIS A 153 4.09 -4.13 10.35
CA HIS A 153 4.78 -2.98 10.89
C HIS A 153 6.19 -3.32 11.41
N PHE A 154 6.31 -4.30 12.30
CA PHE A 154 7.56 -4.58 13.00
C PHE A 154 8.55 -5.38 12.19
N ASN A 155 8.09 -6.35 11.39
CA ASN A 155 8.99 -7.23 10.63
C ASN A 155 9.30 -6.69 9.25
N VAL A 156 8.32 -6.03 8.60
CA VAL A 156 8.51 -5.55 7.22
C VAL A 156 8.83 -4.06 7.17
N VAL A 157 7.94 -3.20 7.67
CA VAL A 157 8.11 -1.74 7.60
C VAL A 157 9.40 -1.30 8.30
N TYR A 158 9.65 -1.71 9.54
CA TYR A 158 10.87 -1.31 10.25
C TYR A 158 12.14 -1.78 9.54
N THR A 159 12.14 -3.01 9.03
CA THR A 159 13.29 -3.54 8.29
C THR A 159 13.55 -2.75 7.01
N ILE A 160 12.53 -2.48 6.19
CA ILE A 160 12.73 -1.71 4.96
C ILE A 160 13.10 -0.26 5.25
N LEU A 161 12.52 0.37 6.29
CA LEU A 161 12.87 1.74 6.68
C LEU A 161 14.33 1.84 7.14
N ARG A 162 14.86 0.84 7.85
CA ARG A 162 16.28 0.78 8.21
C ARG A 162 17.18 0.67 6.97
N LEU A 163 16.82 -0.19 6.03
CA LEU A 163 17.57 -0.34 4.77
C LEU A 163 17.55 0.95 3.94
N ILE A 164 16.41 1.66 3.90
CA ILE A 164 16.28 2.97 3.25
C ILE A 164 17.18 4.00 3.96
N ALA A 165 17.11 4.10 5.28
CA ALA A 165 17.94 5.03 6.06
C ALA A 165 19.43 4.79 5.82
N ARG A 166 19.87 3.53 5.80
CA ARG A 166 21.24 3.17 5.41
C ARG A 166 21.60 3.60 3.99
N GLY A 167 20.71 3.38 3.03
CA GLY A 167 20.90 3.80 1.64
C GLY A 167 21.02 5.32 1.47
N LEU A 168 20.50 6.08 2.43
CA LEU A 168 20.63 7.52 2.57
C LEU A 168 21.85 7.94 3.44
N GLU A 169 22.68 7.00 3.87
CA GLU A 169 23.81 7.21 4.80
C GLU A 169 23.39 7.90 6.12
N LEU A 170 22.18 7.58 6.58
CA LEU A 170 21.65 8.00 7.88
C LEU A 170 21.78 6.87 8.92
N PRO A 171 21.71 7.19 10.22
CA PRO A 171 21.51 6.18 11.26
C PRO A 171 20.29 5.29 10.94
N GLU A 172 20.39 3.98 11.14
CA GLU A 172 19.38 3.02 10.68
C GLU A 172 17.96 3.32 11.21
N ASP A 173 17.85 3.74 12.47
CA ASP A 173 16.55 4.00 13.09
C ASP A 173 15.97 5.39 12.74
N THR A 174 16.63 6.21 11.91
CA THR A 174 16.16 7.58 11.58
C THR A 174 14.72 7.60 11.07
N LEU A 175 14.39 6.69 10.15
CA LEU A 175 13.04 6.57 9.61
C LEU A 175 12.11 5.78 10.55
N VAL A 176 12.62 4.77 11.25
CA VAL A 176 11.83 4.00 12.24
C VAL A 176 11.30 4.92 13.34
N ASN A 177 12.14 5.84 13.83
CA ASN A 177 11.78 6.85 14.83
C ASN A 177 10.74 7.88 14.34
N LYS A 178 10.38 7.86 13.06
CA LYS A 178 9.28 8.66 12.50
C LYS A 178 8.02 7.83 12.24
N HIS A 179 8.05 6.53 12.54
CA HIS A 179 6.96 5.58 12.34
C HIS A 179 6.74 4.78 13.62
N ASN A 180 6.69 5.45 14.77
CA ASN A 180 6.61 4.75 16.03
C ASN A 180 5.23 4.13 16.21
N TRP A 181 5.22 2.84 16.51
CA TRP A 181 4.00 2.10 16.80
C TRP A 181 3.10 2.78 17.83
N ASP A 182 3.69 3.29 18.92
CA ASP A 182 2.95 3.85 20.06
C ASP A 182 2.48 5.30 19.84
N HIS A 183 2.96 5.97 18.80
CA HIS A 183 2.53 7.32 18.46
C HIS A 183 1.24 7.29 17.63
N CYS A 184 0.51 8.40 17.66
CA CYS A 184 -0.64 8.57 16.78
C CYS A 184 -0.17 8.57 15.33
N ASN A 185 -0.61 7.57 14.56
CA ASN A 185 -0.41 7.50 13.13
C ASN A 185 -1.68 6.96 12.47
N ASP A 186 -1.89 7.34 11.22
CA ASP A 186 -3.03 6.90 10.44
C ASP A 186 -2.71 5.63 9.64
N CYS A 187 -1.73 4.79 10.02
CA CYS A 187 -1.44 3.55 9.28
C CYS A 187 -2.71 2.67 9.15
N SER A 188 -2.77 1.83 8.12
CA SER A 188 -3.97 1.02 7.86
C SER A 188 -3.69 -0.29 7.15
N ILE A 189 -4.45 -1.34 7.47
CA ILE A 189 -4.61 -2.52 6.61
C ILE A 189 -5.88 -2.36 5.78
N LYS A 190 -5.78 -2.62 4.47
CA LYS A 190 -6.93 -2.66 3.57
C LYS A 190 -7.04 -4.00 2.91
N PHE A 191 -8.23 -4.59 3.03
CA PHE A 191 -8.66 -5.65 2.12
C PHE A 191 -9.47 -5.02 1.00
N LEU A 192 -9.29 -5.53 -0.22
CA LEU A 192 -9.91 -4.99 -1.42
C LEU A 192 -10.27 -6.11 -2.38
N LYS A 193 -11.46 -6.02 -2.97
CA LYS A 193 -11.97 -6.97 -3.95
C LYS A 193 -12.38 -6.25 -5.22
N TYR A 194 -11.71 -6.58 -6.30
CA TYR A 194 -12.15 -6.25 -7.64
C TYR A 194 -13.02 -7.41 -8.13
N HIS A 195 -14.30 -7.12 -8.33
CA HIS A 195 -15.24 -8.12 -8.81
C HIS A 195 -15.10 -8.28 -10.33
N PRO A 196 -15.30 -9.50 -10.88
CA PRO A 196 -15.40 -9.70 -12.32
C PRO A 196 -16.40 -8.71 -12.93
N SER A 197 -15.97 -8.01 -13.97
CA SER A 197 -16.80 -7.08 -14.72
C SER A 197 -16.97 -7.58 -16.15
N THR A 198 -18.20 -7.48 -16.66
CA THR A 198 -18.49 -7.66 -18.09
C THR A 198 -18.28 -6.38 -18.88
N ASP A 199 -18.13 -5.24 -18.19
CA ASP A 199 -17.88 -3.96 -18.83
C ASP A 199 -16.47 -3.96 -19.44
N GLU A 200 -16.33 -3.43 -20.65
CA GLU A 200 -15.03 -3.27 -21.33
C GLU A 200 -14.11 -2.23 -20.66
N ALA A 201 -14.41 -1.80 -19.44
CA ALA A 201 -13.62 -0.85 -18.68
C ALA A 201 -12.18 -1.39 -18.56
N LYS A 202 -11.26 -0.80 -19.33
CA LYS A 202 -9.85 -1.20 -19.31
C LYS A 202 -9.18 -0.89 -17.98
N LEU A 203 -9.74 0.04 -17.22
CA LEU A 203 -9.17 0.60 -16.01
C LEU A 203 -10.10 0.36 -14.81
N LEU A 204 -9.58 -0.31 -13.79
CA LEU A 204 -10.29 -0.62 -12.55
C LEU A 204 -9.93 0.36 -11.41
N LEU A 205 -8.73 0.95 -11.49
CA LEU A 205 -8.27 2.07 -10.69
C LEU A 205 -7.34 2.94 -11.53
N ASN A 206 -7.62 4.24 -11.57
CA ASN A 206 -6.81 5.20 -12.30
C ASN A 206 -5.37 5.26 -11.76
N GLY A 207 -4.45 5.67 -12.64
CA GLY A 207 -3.06 5.97 -12.31
C GLY A 207 -2.98 7.01 -11.20
N HIS A 208 -2.27 6.68 -10.13
CA HIS A 208 -2.06 7.55 -8.97
C HIS A 208 -0.74 7.22 -8.28
N THR A 209 -0.33 8.09 -7.36
CA THR A 209 0.67 7.78 -6.35
C THR A 209 -0.02 7.49 -5.02
N ASP A 210 0.60 6.64 -4.20
CA ASP A 210 0.20 6.52 -2.80
C ASP A 210 0.68 7.74 -2.02
N TYR A 211 -0.10 8.16 -1.03
CA TYR A 211 0.19 9.38 -0.28
C TYR A 211 0.98 9.14 1.02
N GLY A 212 1.11 7.89 1.46
CA GLY A 212 1.88 7.49 2.65
C GLY A 212 3.38 7.43 2.41
N THR A 213 4.09 6.71 3.28
CA THR A 213 5.55 6.50 3.15
C THR A 213 5.86 5.21 2.41
N ILE A 214 5.31 4.09 2.86
CA ILE A 214 5.49 2.76 2.28
C ILE A 214 4.12 2.10 2.10
N THR A 215 3.90 1.51 0.94
CA THR A 215 2.77 0.62 0.67
C THR A 215 3.29 -0.80 0.51
N MET A 216 2.64 -1.74 1.17
CA MET A 216 2.95 -3.16 1.12
C MET A 216 1.75 -3.93 0.58
N LEU A 217 1.86 -4.48 -0.61
CA LEU A 217 0.82 -5.31 -1.23
C LEU A 217 1.26 -6.77 -1.23
N TRP A 218 0.51 -7.66 -0.60
CA TRP A 218 0.72 -9.09 -0.77
C TRP A 218 0.47 -9.48 -2.23
N SER A 219 1.46 -10.14 -2.82
CA SER A 219 1.40 -10.63 -4.18
C SER A 219 0.30 -11.67 -4.34
N GLN A 220 -0.52 -11.51 -5.39
CA GLN A 220 -1.65 -12.39 -5.69
C GLN A 220 -1.70 -12.68 -7.21
N PRO A 221 -2.26 -13.83 -7.63
CA PRO A 221 -2.05 -14.36 -8.98
C PRO A 221 -2.82 -13.66 -10.09
N VAL A 222 -3.86 -12.86 -9.80
CA VAL A 222 -4.65 -12.16 -10.81
C VAL A 222 -3.90 -10.92 -11.31
N ALA A 223 -3.41 -10.94 -12.55
CA ALA A 223 -2.72 -9.81 -13.13
C ALA A 223 -3.64 -8.58 -13.24
N GLY A 224 -3.11 -7.40 -12.95
CA GLY A 224 -3.90 -6.16 -12.99
C GLY A 224 -3.11 -4.92 -12.59
N LEU A 225 -2.11 -5.06 -11.71
CA LEU A 225 -1.27 -3.93 -11.30
C LEU A 225 -0.26 -3.57 -12.39
N GLN A 226 -0.23 -2.30 -12.76
CA GLN A 226 0.77 -1.71 -13.65
C GLN A 226 1.43 -0.51 -13.00
N ILE A 227 2.71 -0.30 -13.29
CA ILE A 227 3.45 0.91 -12.93
C ILE A 227 3.86 1.67 -14.18
N GLN A 228 3.99 2.98 -14.08
CA GLN A 228 4.51 3.83 -15.14
C GLN A 228 6.02 4.00 -14.94
N THR A 229 6.82 3.65 -15.94
CA THR A 229 8.27 3.84 -15.90
C THR A 229 8.63 5.32 -16.06
N HIS A 230 9.91 5.65 -15.84
CA HIS A 230 10.42 7.00 -16.06
C HIS A 230 10.25 7.49 -17.51
N GLU A 231 10.20 6.57 -18.47
CA GLU A 231 9.96 6.82 -19.89
C GLU A 231 8.46 7.01 -20.21
N GLY A 232 7.58 6.85 -19.23
CA GLY A 232 6.12 6.99 -19.37
C GLY A 232 5.40 5.72 -19.82
N GLU A 233 6.10 4.59 -19.91
CA GLU A 233 5.54 3.31 -20.36
C GLU A 233 4.85 2.57 -19.21
N TRP A 234 3.71 1.93 -19.50
CA TRP A 234 3.03 1.07 -18.52
C TRP A 234 3.59 -0.35 -18.57
N ARG A 235 4.01 -0.87 -17.42
CA ARG A 235 4.57 -2.21 -17.29
C ARG A 235 3.86 -2.98 -16.19
N TRP A 236 3.69 -4.28 -16.39
CA TRP A 236 2.97 -5.17 -15.47
C TRP A 236 3.87 -5.62 -14.32
N ILE A 237 3.29 -5.75 -13.13
CA ILE A 237 3.94 -6.41 -12.00
C ILE A 237 3.61 -7.91 -12.03
N ARG A 238 4.65 -8.75 -12.06
CA ARG A 238 4.52 -10.21 -12.10
C ARG A 238 4.09 -10.75 -10.73
N HIS A 239 3.19 -11.72 -10.71
CA HIS A 239 2.93 -12.46 -9.48
C HIS A 239 4.17 -13.29 -9.07
N MET A 240 4.53 -13.19 -7.80
CA MET A 240 5.50 -14.04 -7.13
C MET A 240 4.89 -14.62 -5.86
N ASP A 241 4.96 -15.94 -5.69
CA ASP A 241 4.37 -16.65 -4.56
C ASP A 241 4.93 -16.14 -3.23
N ASN A 242 4.03 -15.88 -2.29
CA ASN A 242 4.33 -15.35 -0.96
C ASN A 242 5.21 -14.10 -0.93
N ALA A 243 5.38 -13.35 -2.02
CA ALA A 243 6.15 -12.11 -2.01
C ALA A 243 5.29 -10.93 -1.58
N ILE A 244 5.94 -9.89 -1.07
CA ILE A 244 5.33 -8.59 -0.80
C ILE A 244 5.86 -7.60 -1.83
N VAL A 245 4.97 -6.97 -2.59
CA VAL A 245 5.30 -5.83 -3.45
C VAL A 245 5.34 -4.59 -2.58
N ILE A 246 6.46 -3.88 -2.60
CA ILE A 246 6.64 -2.61 -1.89
C ILE A 246 6.73 -1.48 -2.88
N ASN A 247 6.07 -0.37 -2.58
CA ASN A 247 6.37 0.92 -3.18
C ASN A 247 6.46 2.03 -2.15
N ILE A 248 7.12 3.11 -2.55
CA ILE A 248 7.13 4.35 -1.77
C ILE A 248 5.98 5.27 -2.22
N GLY A 249 5.48 6.06 -1.28
CA GLY A 249 4.49 7.10 -1.54
C GLY A 249 5.06 8.51 -1.44
N ASP A 250 4.18 9.49 -1.65
CA ASP A 250 4.48 10.91 -1.66
C ASP A 250 5.22 11.37 -0.41
N ALA A 251 4.84 10.88 0.77
CA ALA A 251 5.49 11.30 2.02
C ALA A 251 6.97 10.87 2.07
N MET A 252 7.31 9.70 1.55
CA MET A 252 8.71 9.28 1.46
C MET A 252 9.47 10.08 0.40
N GLU A 253 8.85 10.41 -0.72
CA GLU A 253 9.44 11.32 -1.70
C GLU A 253 9.76 12.68 -1.08
N PHE A 254 8.85 13.24 -0.29
CA PHE A 254 9.07 14.53 0.38
C PHE A 254 10.16 14.46 1.44
N LEU A 255 10.15 13.41 2.29
CA LEU A 255 11.19 13.17 3.29
C LEU A 255 12.58 12.96 2.64
N THR A 256 12.63 12.43 1.43
CA THR A 256 13.91 12.24 0.71
C THR A 256 14.23 13.36 -0.28
N GLY A 257 13.49 14.46 -0.25
CA GLY A 257 13.75 15.62 -1.11
C GLY A 257 13.75 15.27 -2.61
N GLY A 258 12.86 14.38 -3.05
CA GLY A 258 12.77 13.93 -4.43
C GLY A 258 13.80 12.87 -4.84
N TYR A 259 14.67 12.42 -3.93
CA TYR A 259 15.69 11.42 -4.25
C TYR A 259 15.08 10.07 -4.63
N TYR A 260 14.10 9.60 -3.87
CA TYR A 260 13.22 8.53 -4.31
C TYR A 260 11.89 9.14 -4.75
N LYS A 261 11.35 8.71 -5.88
CA LYS A 261 10.11 9.24 -6.44
C LYS A 261 8.95 8.27 -6.24
N ALA A 262 7.81 8.80 -5.84
CA ALA A 262 6.57 8.04 -5.76
C ALA A 262 6.14 7.66 -7.17
N THR A 263 6.10 6.35 -7.44
CA THR A 263 5.81 5.85 -8.78
C THR A 263 4.31 5.80 -9.04
N ILE A 264 3.91 6.38 -10.17
CA ILE A 264 2.54 6.31 -10.65
C ILE A 264 2.21 4.87 -10.99
N HIS A 265 1.09 4.38 -10.45
CA HIS A 265 0.62 3.02 -10.68
C HIS A 265 -0.90 2.98 -10.81
N ARG A 266 -1.40 1.97 -11.52
CA ARG A 266 -2.83 1.80 -11.83
C ARG A 266 -3.23 0.34 -11.74
N VAL A 267 -4.53 0.08 -11.69
CA VAL A 267 -5.06 -1.29 -11.80
C VAL A 267 -5.93 -1.37 -13.05
N VAL A 268 -5.56 -2.26 -13.97
CA VAL A 268 -6.29 -2.51 -15.22
C VAL A 268 -7.06 -3.82 -15.15
N GLN A 269 -8.00 -3.97 -16.08
CA GLN A 269 -8.72 -5.22 -16.27
C GLN A 269 -7.73 -6.37 -16.52
N SER A 270 -7.96 -7.48 -15.83
CA SER A 270 -7.13 -8.68 -15.96
C SER A 270 -7.18 -9.26 -17.38
N PRO A 271 -6.13 -10.01 -17.77
CA PRO A 271 -6.12 -10.76 -19.03
C PRO A 271 -7.34 -11.68 -19.17
N GLU A 272 -7.72 -12.00 -20.40
CA GLU A 272 -8.94 -12.75 -20.73
C GLU A 272 -9.09 -14.04 -19.92
N ASP A 273 -8.00 -14.78 -19.74
CA ASP A 273 -7.97 -16.05 -19.01
C ASP A 273 -8.17 -15.92 -17.49
N GLN A 274 -8.20 -14.69 -16.97
CA GLN A 274 -8.43 -14.40 -15.56
C GLN A 274 -9.68 -13.54 -15.28
N ARG A 275 -10.38 -13.03 -16.31
CA ARG A 275 -11.49 -12.06 -16.10
C ARG A 275 -12.66 -12.60 -15.26
N GLN A 276 -12.86 -13.91 -15.24
CA GLN A 276 -13.89 -14.57 -14.43
C GLN A 276 -13.54 -14.64 -12.94
N TYR A 277 -12.29 -14.41 -12.55
CA TYR A 277 -11.86 -14.50 -11.15
C TYR A 277 -11.90 -13.13 -10.49
N PRO A 278 -12.35 -13.04 -9.23
CA PRO A 278 -12.13 -11.82 -8.45
C PRO A 278 -10.64 -11.63 -8.17
N ARG A 279 -10.21 -10.37 -8.09
CA ARG A 279 -8.88 -10.01 -7.59
C ARG A 279 -9.03 -9.55 -6.15
N LEU A 280 -8.64 -10.39 -5.20
CA LEU A 280 -8.60 -10.08 -3.77
C LEU A 280 -7.20 -9.58 -3.39
N GLY A 281 -7.11 -8.46 -2.69
CA GLY A 281 -5.85 -7.85 -2.26
C GLY A 281 -5.81 -7.60 -0.76
N SER A 282 -4.62 -7.70 -0.20
CA SER A 282 -4.28 -7.31 1.17
C SER A 282 -3.15 -6.28 1.10
N ILE A 283 -3.39 -5.07 1.61
CA ILE A 283 -2.44 -3.97 1.56
C ILE A 283 -2.23 -3.39 2.95
N TYR A 284 -0.98 -3.23 3.35
CA TYR A 284 -0.59 -2.40 4.50
C TYR A 284 -0.07 -1.05 4.01
N PHE A 285 -0.67 0.04 4.48
CA PHE A 285 -0.20 1.40 4.22
C PHE A 285 0.50 1.93 5.46
N ALA A 286 1.82 2.06 5.37
CA ALA A 286 2.63 2.73 6.37
C ALA A 286 2.61 4.24 6.16
N ARG A 287 2.52 4.98 7.26
CA ARG A 287 2.58 6.43 7.31
C ARG A 287 3.49 6.81 8.48
N ALA A 288 4.19 7.91 8.34
CA ALA A 288 4.91 8.49 9.47
C ALA A 288 3.92 8.93 10.56
N ASP A 289 4.43 9.21 11.76
CA ASP A 289 3.66 9.73 12.88
C ASP A 289 2.91 11.01 12.44
N ASN A 290 1.69 11.19 12.95
CA ASN A 290 0.74 12.18 12.44
C ASN A 290 1.30 13.61 12.45
N ASP A 291 2.16 13.94 13.41
CA ASP A 291 2.80 15.24 13.59
C ASP A 291 4.12 15.42 12.83
N VAL A 292 4.63 14.38 12.15
CA VAL A 292 5.85 14.50 11.33
C VAL A 292 5.60 15.48 10.19
N THR A 293 6.34 16.58 10.20
CA THR A 293 6.38 17.54 9.08
C THR A 293 7.10 16.92 7.89
N LEU A 294 6.48 16.99 6.71
CA LEU A 294 6.99 16.40 5.47
C LEU A 294 8.05 17.28 4.80
N VAL A 295 9.17 17.46 5.48
CA VAL A 295 10.37 18.17 4.99
C VAL A 295 11.51 17.19 4.71
N PRO A 296 12.43 17.50 3.78
CA PRO A 296 13.56 16.62 3.48
C PRO A 296 14.48 16.37 4.68
N LEU A 297 15.05 15.16 4.76
CA LEU A 297 16.07 14.74 5.72
C LEU A 297 17.44 15.35 5.38
N VAL A 298 17.57 16.67 5.57
CA VAL A 298 18.73 17.47 5.14
C VAL A 298 20.06 17.01 5.75
N GLU A 299 20.03 16.24 6.82
CA GLU A 299 21.19 15.63 7.47
C GLU A 299 21.78 14.45 6.68
N SER A 300 21.07 13.90 5.69
CA SER A 300 21.56 12.81 4.85
C SER A 300 22.73 13.25 3.97
N PRO A 301 23.90 12.60 4.09
CA PRO A 301 25.02 12.86 3.17
C PRO A 301 24.69 12.56 1.72
N VAL A 302 23.86 11.54 1.46
CA VAL A 302 23.42 11.20 0.09
C VAL A 302 22.58 12.32 -0.49
N LEU A 303 21.60 12.82 0.26
CA LEU A 303 20.73 13.91 -0.23
C LEU A 303 21.52 15.21 -0.44
N GLN A 304 22.49 15.52 0.43
CA GLN A 304 23.38 16.67 0.25
C GLN A 304 24.20 16.58 -1.03
N ARG A 305 24.67 15.37 -1.41
CA ARG A 305 25.46 15.15 -2.63
C ARG A 305 24.62 15.16 -3.90
N GLU A 306 23.43 14.58 -3.85
CA GLU A 306 22.57 14.38 -5.02
C GLU A 306 21.64 15.57 -5.30
N GLY A 307 21.45 16.44 -4.30
CA GLY A 307 20.56 17.58 -4.35
C GLY A 307 19.23 17.31 -3.64
N ILE A 308 18.67 18.37 -3.08
CA ILE A 308 17.43 18.33 -2.30
C ILE A 308 16.37 19.19 -2.99
N GLU A 309 15.34 18.54 -3.51
CA GLU A 309 14.15 19.22 -4.03
C GLU A 309 13.15 19.44 -2.90
N ARG A 310 12.98 20.70 -2.51
CA ARG A 310 11.95 21.09 -1.53
C ARG A 310 10.63 21.34 -2.24
N ARG A 311 9.57 20.68 -1.76
CA ARG A 311 8.19 20.96 -2.17
C ARG A 311 7.62 22.22 -1.51
N TRP A 312 8.09 22.52 -0.31
CA TRP A 312 7.67 23.65 0.51
C TRP A 312 8.86 24.31 1.17
N ASP A 313 8.65 25.56 1.59
CA ASP A 313 9.42 26.09 2.71
C ASP A 313 9.08 25.33 4.00
N ASP A 314 10.07 25.06 4.84
CA ASP A 314 9.91 24.21 6.03
C ASP A 314 8.81 24.72 6.98
N SER A 315 8.58 26.04 7.04
CA SER A 315 7.53 26.64 7.88
C SER A 315 6.10 26.45 7.32
N HIS A 316 5.97 26.03 6.06
CA HIS A 316 4.70 25.83 5.36
C HIS A 316 4.42 24.37 5.00
N ALA A 317 5.38 23.47 5.22
CA ALA A 317 5.22 22.06 4.93
C ALA A 317 4.08 21.43 5.75
N PRO A 318 3.22 20.60 5.16
CA PRO A 318 2.17 19.91 5.90
C PRO A 318 2.75 18.83 6.81
N THR A 319 2.03 18.52 7.88
CA THR A 319 2.26 17.29 8.65
C THR A 319 1.69 16.09 7.92
N MET A 320 2.14 14.88 8.27
CA MET A 320 1.67 13.63 7.68
C MET A 320 0.14 13.49 7.76
N ILE A 321 -0.47 13.82 8.91
CA ILE A 321 -1.94 13.75 9.07
C ILE A 321 -2.67 14.72 8.16
N LYS A 322 -2.17 15.95 8.03
CA LYS A 322 -2.79 16.96 7.19
C LYS A 322 -2.74 16.54 5.73
N TRP A 323 -1.56 16.12 5.26
CA TRP A 323 -1.37 15.62 3.91
C TRP A 323 -2.27 14.41 3.61
N GLY A 324 -2.29 13.42 4.51
CA GLY A 324 -3.11 12.22 4.36
C GLY A 324 -4.60 12.53 4.25
N LYS A 325 -5.15 13.34 5.17
CA LYS A 325 -6.57 13.71 5.13
C LYS A 325 -6.94 14.48 3.89
N GLU A 326 -6.14 15.47 3.49
CA GLU A 326 -6.40 16.25 2.28
C GLU A 326 -6.35 15.36 1.02
N ARG A 327 -5.43 14.38 0.98
CA ARG A 327 -5.37 13.37 -0.09
C ARG A 327 -6.59 12.49 -0.14
N VAL A 328 -7.07 11.97 0.99
CA VAL A 328 -8.28 11.14 1.04
C VAL A 328 -9.52 11.92 0.62
N MET A 329 -9.67 13.17 1.06
CA MET A 329 -10.81 14.02 0.69
C MET A 329 -10.82 14.40 -0.81
N ALA A 330 -9.64 14.44 -1.44
CA ALA A 330 -9.50 14.78 -2.85
C ALA A 330 -9.60 13.55 -3.78
N PHE A 331 -9.16 12.38 -3.32
CA PHE A 331 -9.03 11.19 -4.16
C PHE A 331 -10.38 10.66 -4.65
N GLY A 332 -10.50 10.45 -5.96
CA GLY A 332 -11.70 9.85 -6.55
C GLY A 332 -12.92 10.76 -6.57
N LYS A 333 -12.73 12.08 -6.41
CA LYS A 333 -13.81 13.06 -6.48
C LYS A 333 -14.19 13.30 -7.94
N GLN A 334 -15.49 13.19 -8.24
CA GLN A 334 -16.07 13.36 -9.58
C GLN A 334 -15.62 14.65 -10.28
N GLY A 335 -15.20 14.53 -11.55
CA GLY A 335 -14.85 15.64 -12.42
C GLY A 335 -13.52 16.32 -12.11
N VAL A 336 -12.62 15.64 -11.38
CA VAL A 336 -11.36 16.22 -10.90
C VAL A 336 -10.17 15.34 -11.27
N ASP A 337 -9.52 15.66 -12.39
CA ASP A 337 -8.34 14.90 -12.88
C ASP A 337 -7.03 15.40 -12.25
N LYS A 338 -7.04 16.62 -11.70
CA LYS A 338 -5.93 17.21 -10.94
C LYS A 338 -6.45 18.05 -9.78
N VAL A 339 -5.80 17.94 -8.62
CA VAL A 339 -6.07 18.74 -7.42
C VAL A 339 -4.79 19.38 -6.91
N ILE A 340 -4.87 20.63 -6.46
CA ILE A 340 -3.78 21.24 -5.70
C ILE A 340 -4.04 20.99 -4.21
N ILE A 341 -3.17 20.19 -3.59
CA ILE A 341 -3.26 19.82 -2.17
C ILE A 341 -2.04 20.36 -1.46
N SER A 342 -2.25 21.22 -0.46
CA SER A 342 -1.16 21.94 0.20
C SER A 342 -0.17 22.59 -0.80
N GLY A 343 -0.61 23.01 -1.99
CA GLY A 343 0.27 23.60 -3.02
C GLY A 343 0.96 22.60 -3.97
N VAL A 344 0.77 21.29 -3.80
CA VAL A 344 1.28 20.25 -4.70
C VAL A 344 0.18 19.81 -5.66
N SER A 345 0.50 19.80 -6.96
CA SER A 345 -0.40 19.26 -7.99
C SER A 345 -0.40 17.74 -7.94
N VAL A 346 -1.52 17.17 -7.54
CA VAL A 346 -1.81 15.74 -7.56
C VAL A 346 -2.63 15.45 -8.80
N GLY A 347 -2.15 14.53 -9.64
CA GLY A 347 -2.83 14.14 -10.87
C GLY A 347 -3.30 12.69 -10.83
N TYR A 348 -4.34 12.43 -11.61
CA TYR A 348 -4.82 11.10 -11.93
C TYR A 348 -4.62 10.82 -13.43
N TYR A 349 -4.23 9.60 -13.76
CA TYR A 349 -3.76 9.24 -15.10
C TYR A 349 -4.52 8.04 -15.64
N GLU A 350 -4.82 8.04 -16.93
CA GLU A 350 -5.52 6.92 -17.59
C GLU A 350 -4.61 5.71 -17.86
#